data_AF-A0A0S7ZEE3-F1
#
_entry.id   AF-A0A0S7ZEE3-F1
#
_cell.length_a   1.000
_cell.length_b   1.000
_cell.length_c   1.000
_cell.angle_alpha   90.00
_cell.angle_beta   90.00
_cell.angle_gamma   90.00
#
_symmetry.space_group_name_H-M   'P 1'
#
loop_
_entity.id
_entity.type
_entity.pdbx_description
1 polymer ?
#
loop_
_entity_poly.entity_id
_entity_poly.type
_entity_poly.pdbx_seq_one_letter_code
_entity_poly.pdbx_strand_id
1 'polypeptide(L)'
;MDDTGVSATTATVKGDNVFGAKSTVPANLAPLLEKVAEDMADEGYGIHISSGVRAISKQVELIKKNCQNPPGSRTCNPKSTCGKTGTSKCPITCMMYNKDAPGVSPNPGTCPHTAGAAVDVWGVKLEEKSTSGWVSCFPDPKESWTVQCKNKSSCNNECQQKLYEIMEKHGFCLWSGEGWHFEKPGKSGNCRGHQ
;
A
#
# COMPACT_ATOMS: atom_id res chain seq x y z
N MET A 1 20.89 -19.26 -9.92
CA MET A 1 20.86 -18.50 -8.65
C MET A 1 19.42 -18.47 -8.25
N ASP A 2 19.05 -19.39 -7.36
CA ASP A 2 17.66 -19.69 -7.04
C ASP A 2 17.00 -18.55 -6.28
N ASP A 3 15.88 -18.10 -6.83
CA ASP A 3 14.99 -17.07 -6.31
C ASP A 3 14.08 -17.67 -5.22
N THR A 4 14.66 -18.09 -4.09
CA THR A 4 13.89 -18.70 -2.97
C THR A 4 13.26 -17.67 -2.04
N GLY A 5 13.06 -16.43 -2.49
CA GLY A 5 12.53 -15.34 -1.67
C GLY A 5 11.01 -15.18 -1.85
N VAL A 6 10.21 -16.01 -1.18
CA VAL A 6 8.75 -15.86 -0.99
C VAL A 6 8.03 -15.04 -2.08
N SER A 7 7.80 -15.64 -3.24
CA SER A 7 6.81 -15.09 -4.17
C SER A 7 5.43 -15.40 -3.61
N ALA A 8 4.79 -14.41 -3.00
CA ALA A 8 3.41 -14.56 -2.59
C ALA A 8 2.56 -14.80 -3.84
N THR A 9 1.87 -15.94 -3.92
CA THR A 9 0.90 -16.21 -4.98
C THR A 9 -0.09 -15.06 -5.06
N THR A 10 -0.34 -14.54 -6.25
CA THR A 10 -1.31 -13.46 -6.45
C THR A 10 -2.68 -13.99 -6.88
N ALA A 11 -3.72 -13.22 -6.63
CA ALA A 11 -5.07 -13.48 -7.11
C ALA A 11 -5.75 -12.20 -7.60
N THR A 12 -6.83 -12.36 -8.35
CA THR A 12 -7.70 -11.27 -8.78
C THR A 12 -8.79 -11.03 -7.75
N VAL A 13 -8.90 -9.80 -7.24
CA VAL A 13 -10.06 -9.34 -6.47
C VAL A 13 -11.24 -9.14 -7.41
N LYS A 14 -12.36 -9.81 -7.12
CA LYS A 14 -13.60 -9.67 -7.88
C LYS A 14 -14.49 -8.56 -7.32
N GLY A 15 -15.41 -8.07 -8.16
CA GLY A 15 -16.36 -7.02 -7.81
C GLY A 15 -16.40 -5.89 -8.84
N ASP A 16 -17.60 -5.40 -9.11
CA ASP A 16 -17.87 -4.35 -10.10
C ASP A 16 -17.43 -2.97 -9.61
N ASN A 17 -17.37 -2.77 -8.29
CA ASN A 17 -16.89 -1.56 -7.63
C ASN A 17 -15.41 -1.63 -7.20
N VAL A 18 -14.68 -2.63 -7.68
CA VAL A 18 -13.22 -2.73 -7.51
C VAL A 18 -12.55 -2.12 -8.75
N PHE A 19 -11.44 -1.41 -8.60
CA PHE A 19 -10.70 -0.80 -9.71
C PHE A 19 -9.18 -0.96 -9.53
N GLY A 20 -8.43 -0.68 -10.59
CA GLY A 20 -6.96 -0.69 -10.56
C GLY A 20 -6.32 -2.08 -10.72
N ALA A 21 -5.22 -2.32 -10.03
CA ALA A 21 -4.34 -3.48 -10.15
C ALA A 21 -4.89 -4.75 -9.46
N LYS A 22 -6.12 -5.16 -9.80
CA LYS A 22 -6.88 -6.21 -9.08
C LYS A 22 -6.17 -7.57 -9.00
N SER A 23 -5.37 -7.93 -9.99
CA SER A 23 -4.72 -9.26 -10.13
C SER A 23 -3.38 -9.39 -9.42
N THR A 24 -2.86 -8.31 -8.82
CA THR A 24 -1.54 -8.29 -8.19
C THR A 24 -1.60 -8.32 -6.67
N VAL A 25 -2.75 -8.62 -6.06
CA VAL A 25 -2.84 -8.73 -4.59
C VAL A 25 -2.41 -10.12 -4.10
N PRO A 26 -1.95 -10.26 -2.85
CA PRO A 26 -1.70 -11.57 -2.26
C PRO A 26 -2.97 -12.43 -2.24
N ALA A 27 -2.87 -13.69 -2.65
CA ALA A 27 -4.02 -14.57 -2.82
C ALA A 27 -4.83 -14.76 -1.52
N ASN A 28 -4.16 -14.74 -0.36
CA ASN A 28 -4.79 -14.79 0.95
C ASN A 28 -5.56 -13.52 1.33
N LEU A 29 -5.27 -12.38 0.69
CA LEU A 29 -5.96 -11.12 0.93
C LEU A 29 -7.12 -10.89 -0.03
N ALA A 30 -7.14 -11.55 -1.19
CA ALA A 30 -8.16 -11.34 -2.20
C ALA A 30 -9.60 -11.57 -1.69
N PRO A 31 -9.94 -12.68 -1.00
CA PRO A 31 -11.31 -12.87 -0.48
C PRO A 31 -11.71 -11.81 0.55
N LEU A 32 -10.75 -11.29 1.33
CA LEU A 32 -11.01 -10.22 2.29
C LEU A 32 -11.25 -8.89 1.59
N LEU A 33 -10.50 -8.60 0.53
CA LEU A 33 -10.70 -7.40 -0.28
C LEU A 33 -12.02 -7.46 -1.07
N GLU A 34 -12.49 -8.65 -1.45
CA GLU A 34 -13.84 -8.83 -2.01
C GLU A 34 -14.90 -8.46 -0.97
N LYS A 35 -14.75 -8.88 0.30
CA LYS A 35 -15.66 -8.48 1.38
C LYS A 35 -15.58 -6.99 1.75
N VAL A 36 -14.39 -6.41 1.69
CA VAL A 36 -14.23 -4.95 1.82
C VAL A 36 -14.97 -4.23 0.69
N ALA A 37 -14.88 -4.73 -0.54
CA ALA A 37 -15.58 -4.14 -1.68
C ALA A 37 -17.10 -4.25 -1.54
N GLU A 38 -17.62 -5.40 -1.08
CA GLU A 38 -19.04 -5.57 -0.77
C GLU A 38 -19.51 -4.56 0.29
N ASP A 39 -18.82 -4.48 1.44
CA ASP A 39 -19.17 -3.53 2.51
C ASP A 39 -19.06 -2.05 2.06
N MET A 40 -18.08 -1.73 1.20
CA MET A 40 -17.96 -0.38 0.62
C MET A 40 -19.11 -0.07 -0.33
N ALA A 41 -19.63 -1.07 -1.05
CA ALA A 41 -20.78 -0.90 -1.93
C ALA A 41 -22.05 -0.54 -1.14
N ASP A 42 -22.24 -1.15 0.03
CA ASP A 42 -23.36 -0.85 0.94
C ASP A 42 -23.35 0.62 1.42
N GLU A 43 -22.16 1.24 1.46
CA GLU A 43 -21.95 2.66 1.79
C GLU A 43 -21.98 3.57 0.54
N GLY A 44 -22.26 3.02 -0.65
CA GLY A 44 -22.31 3.76 -1.91
C GLY A 44 -20.94 4.06 -2.53
N TYR A 45 -19.90 3.31 -2.16
CA TYR A 45 -18.52 3.51 -2.58
C TYR A 45 -17.91 2.27 -3.25
N GLY A 46 -16.70 2.45 -3.80
CA GLY A 46 -15.85 1.39 -4.30
C GLY A 46 -14.43 1.47 -3.74
N ILE A 47 -13.56 0.58 -4.21
CA ILE A 47 -12.14 0.60 -3.88
C ILE A 47 -11.27 0.62 -5.14
N HIS A 48 -10.15 1.33 -5.08
CA HIS A 48 -9.13 1.31 -6.12
C HIS A 48 -7.82 0.76 -5.55
N ILE A 49 -7.42 -0.42 -6.04
CA ILE A 49 -6.17 -1.08 -5.64
C ILE A 49 -5.05 -0.57 -6.55
N SER A 50 -4.03 0.06 -5.96
CA SER A 50 -2.91 0.62 -6.72
C SER A 50 -1.66 -0.25 -6.70
N SER A 51 -1.46 -1.00 -5.63
CA SER A 51 -0.32 -1.92 -5.49
C SER A 51 -0.65 -3.05 -4.51
N GLY A 52 -0.37 -4.29 -4.89
CA GLY A 52 -0.45 -5.47 -4.02
C GLY A 52 0.95 -6.03 -3.74
N VAL A 53 1.21 -7.26 -4.17
CA VAL A 53 2.54 -7.90 -4.14
C VAL A 53 3.53 -7.08 -4.98
N ARG A 54 4.70 -6.84 -4.40
CA ARG A 54 5.81 -6.19 -5.10
C ARG A 54 6.94 -7.19 -5.31
N ALA A 55 7.39 -7.31 -6.57
CA ALA A 55 8.56 -8.12 -6.88
C ALA A 55 9.80 -7.64 -6.13
N ILE A 56 10.66 -8.57 -5.70
CA ILE A 56 11.92 -8.27 -5.00
C ILE A 56 12.79 -7.33 -5.82
N SER A 57 12.96 -7.61 -7.11
CA SER A 57 13.72 -6.77 -8.04
C SER A 57 13.21 -5.33 -8.05
N LYS A 58 11.88 -5.14 -8.06
CA LYS A 58 11.28 -3.81 -8.02
C LYS A 58 11.56 -3.08 -6.71
N GLN A 59 11.51 -3.79 -5.57
CA GLN A 59 11.85 -3.19 -4.29
C GLN A 59 13.34 -2.82 -4.22
N VAL A 60 14.23 -3.66 -4.78
CA VAL A 60 15.66 -3.33 -4.92
C VAL A 60 15.87 -2.07 -5.74
N GLU A 61 15.16 -1.93 -6.87
CA GLU A 61 15.21 -0.71 -7.70
C GLU A 61 14.79 0.54 -6.91
N LEU A 62 13.68 0.46 -6.16
CA LEU A 62 13.19 1.57 -5.34
C LEU A 62 14.20 1.95 -4.26
N ILE A 63 14.79 0.97 -3.57
CA ILE A 63 15.86 1.22 -2.58
C ILE A 63 17.04 1.91 -3.25
N LYS A 64 17.54 1.40 -4.37
CA LYS A 64 18.67 2.01 -5.09
C LYS A 64 18.35 3.41 -5.61
N LYS A 65 17.09 3.67 -5.98
CA LYS A 65 16.64 4.97 -6.48
C LYS A 65 16.54 6.01 -5.35
N ASN A 66 16.00 5.62 -4.19
CA ASN A 66 15.60 6.56 -3.14
C ASN A 66 16.60 6.64 -1.99
N CYS A 67 17.37 5.59 -1.72
CA CYS A 67 18.21 5.46 -0.54
C CYS A 67 19.70 5.49 -0.89
N GLN A 68 20.50 6.15 -0.05
CA GLN A 68 21.96 6.08 -0.08
C GLN A 68 22.45 4.70 0.38
N ASN A 69 21.78 4.12 1.38
CA ASN A 69 22.11 2.79 1.90
C ASN A 69 21.77 1.69 0.87
N PRO A 70 22.56 0.60 0.85
CA PRO A 70 22.29 -0.54 -0.03
C PRO A 70 21.06 -1.34 0.44
N PRO A 71 20.42 -2.13 -0.46
CA PRO A 71 19.44 -3.15 -0.08
C PRO A 71 19.96 -4.06 1.04
N GLY A 72 19.07 -4.53 1.92
CA GLY A 72 19.47 -5.28 3.12
C GLY A 72 19.80 -4.43 4.33
N SER A 73 19.98 -3.11 4.17
CA SER A 73 20.22 -2.19 5.29
C SER A 73 18.99 -2.00 6.16
N ARG A 74 19.19 -1.63 7.44
CA ARG A 74 18.08 -1.39 8.39
C ARG A 74 17.29 -0.13 8.09
N THR A 75 17.94 0.91 7.59
CA THR A 75 17.34 2.23 7.35
C THR A 75 17.59 2.70 5.92
N CYS A 76 16.73 3.61 5.46
CA CYS A 76 16.91 4.36 4.22
C CYS A 76 17.34 5.78 4.56
N ASN A 77 18.59 6.13 4.31
CA ASN A 77 19.02 7.53 4.27
C ASN A 77 18.65 8.09 2.88
N PRO A 78 17.75 9.07 2.77
CA PRO A 78 17.28 9.52 1.46
C PRO A 78 18.42 10.14 0.62
N LYS A 79 18.42 9.89 -0.69
CA LYS A 79 19.31 10.60 -1.62
C LYS A 79 18.89 12.05 -1.77
N SER A 80 19.83 12.98 -1.92
CA SER A 80 19.51 14.39 -2.21
C SER A 80 18.75 14.58 -3.54
N THR A 81 18.79 13.58 -4.42
CA THR A 81 18.14 13.59 -5.73
C THR A 81 16.74 12.96 -5.76
N CYS A 82 16.27 12.33 -4.68
CA CYS A 82 14.89 11.84 -4.63
C CYS A 82 13.91 12.98 -4.30
N GLY A 83 12.72 12.96 -4.89
CA GLY A 83 11.72 14.04 -4.76
C GLY A 83 11.71 15.11 -5.87
N LYS A 84 12.53 14.98 -6.92
CA LYS A 84 12.56 15.96 -8.05
C LYS A 84 11.25 16.10 -8.85
N THR A 85 10.18 15.39 -8.50
CA THR A 85 8.87 15.43 -9.18
C THR A 85 7.87 16.37 -8.50
N GLY A 86 8.33 17.49 -7.92
CA GLY A 86 7.44 18.51 -7.33
C GLY A 86 7.00 18.24 -5.88
N THR A 87 7.56 17.23 -5.22
CA THR A 87 7.39 16.97 -3.78
C THR A 87 8.74 17.10 -3.10
N SER A 88 8.90 18.04 -2.17
CA SER A 88 10.18 18.34 -1.50
C SER A 88 10.68 17.23 -0.56
N LYS A 89 10.06 16.04 -0.57
CA LYS A 89 10.44 14.88 0.25
C LYS A 89 10.50 13.62 -0.60
N CYS A 90 11.52 12.81 -0.34
CA CYS A 90 11.64 11.49 -0.93
C CYS A 90 10.47 10.59 -0.49
N PRO A 91 9.98 9.71 -1.38
CA PRO A 91 8.94 8.76 -1.02
C PRO A 91 9.45 7.80 0.05
N ILE A 92 8.54 7.37 0.94
CA ILE A 92 8.87 6.36 1.93
C ILE A 92 9.23 5.08 1.19
N THR A 93 10.41 4.55 1.51
CA THR A 93 10.93 3.34 0.86
C THR A 93 11.13 2.27 1.92
N CYS A 94 10.38 1.18 1.79
CA CYS A 94 10.54 0.04 2.67
C CYS A 94 11.92 -0.61 2.51
N MET A 95 12.58 -0.92 3.63
CA MET A 95 13.86 -1.62 3.63
C MET A 95 13.68 -3.11 3.85
N MET A 96 14.21 -3.92 2.94
CA MET A 96 14.28 -5.39 3.06
C MET A 96 15.42 -5.77 4.02
N TYR A 97 15.34 -5.29 5.28
CA TYR A 97 16.38 -5.42 6.29
C TYR A 97 16.73 -6.89 6.56
N ASN A 98 17.99 -7.25 6.34
CA ASN A 98 18.49 -8.55 6.73
C ASN A 98 19.35 -8.40 8.00
N LYS A 99 18.84 -8.88 9.13
CA LYS A 99 19.57 -8.84 10.41
C LYS A 99 20.84 -9.70 10.40
N ASP A 100 20.86 -10.76 9.60
CA ASP A 100 21.95 -11.74 9.55
C ASP A 100 23.02 -11.34 8.53
N ALA A 101 22.68 -10.45 7.58
CA ALA A 101 23.62 -9.88 6.61
C ALA A 101 23.30 -8.41 6.25
N PRO A 102 23.40 -7.46 7.21
CA PRO A 102 22.97 -6.08 7.02
C PRO A 102 23.72 -5.40 5.86
N GLY A 103 22.96 -4.87 4.89
CA GLY A 103 23.50 -4.15 3.73
C GLY A 103 24.20 -5.04 2.68
N VAL A 104 24.21 -6.36 2.87
CA VAL A 104 24.84 -7.33 1.96
C VAL A 104 23.78 -8.05 1.13
N SER A 105 22.73 -8.56 1.78
CA SER A 105 21.63 -9.23 1.08
C SER A 105 20.27 -8.74 1.58
N PRO A 106 19.27 -8.54 0.72
CA PRO A 106 17.93 -8.18 1.15
C PRO A 106 17.20 -9.39 1.75
N ASN A 107 16.37 -9.14 2.77
CA ASN A 107 15.37 -10.09 3.26
C ASN A 107 13.96 -9.63 2.81
N PRO A 108 13.36 -10.27 1.78
CA PRO A 108 12.04 -9.90 1.28
C PRO A 108 10.92 -9.98 2.32
N GLY A 109 11.07 -10.85 3.33
CA GLY A 109 10.05 -11.08 4.36
C GLY A 109 9.82 -9.90 5.31
N THR A 110 10.71 -8.91 5.32
CA THR A 110 10.61 -7.73 6.20
C THR A 110 9.90 -6.54 5.56
N CYS A 111 9.68 -6.57 4.23
CA CYS A 111 8.89 -5.54 3.56
C CYS A 111 7.47 -6.03 3.30
N PRO A 112 6.42 -5.30 3.74
CA PRO A 112 5.04 -5.79 3.68
C PRO A 112 4.58 -6.23 2.27
N HIS A 113 4.84 -5.41 1.23
CA HIS A 113 4.46 -5.76 -0.15
C HIS A 113 5.25 -6.94 -0.74
N THR A 114 6.55 -7.05 -0.45
CA THR A 114 7.35 -8.18 -0.93
C THR A 114 7.03 -9.46 -0.16
N ALA A 115 6.58 -9.33 1.09
CA ALA A 115 6.16 -10.45 1.92
C ALA A 115 4.70 -10.88 1.69
N GLY A 116 4.00 -10.24 0.76
CA GLY A 116 2.59 -10.55 0.47
C GLY A 116 1.62 -10.22 1.60
N ALA A 117 1.94 -9.22 2.42
CA ALA A 117 1.16 -8.85 3.59
C ALA A 117 0.58 -7.44 3.50
N ALA A 118 0.68 -6.76 2.35
CA ALA A 118 0.19 -5.40 2.19
C ALA A 118 -0.51 -5.13 0.86
N VAL A 119 -1.36 -4.11 0.89
CA VAL A 119 -2.06 -3.54 -0.25
C VAL A 119 -2.12 -2.02 -0.10
N ASP A 120 -1.82 -1.31 -1.18
CA ASP A 120 -2.04 0.12 -1.30
C ASP A 120 -3.39 0.33 -1.99
N VAL A 121 -4.38 0.81 -1.23
CA VAL A 121 -5.79 0.95 -1.67
C VAL A 121 -6.39 2.25 -1.15
N TRP A 122 -7.30 2.83 -1.92
CA TRP A 122 -8.11 3.97 -1.49
C TRP A 122 -9.57 3.83 -1.93
N GLY A 123 -10.46 4.55 -1.26
CA GLY A 123 -11.88 4.57 -1.57
C GLY A 123 -12.14 5.35 -2.85
N VAL A 124 -13.21 5.00 -3.56
CA VAL A 124 -13.68 5.77 -4.72
C VAL A 124 -15.17 6.04 -4.61
N LYS A 125 -15.61 7.20 -5.11
CA LYS A 125 -17.02 7.49 -5.37
C LYS A 125 -17.36 6.95 -6.74
N LEU A 126 -18.45 6.20 -6.84
CA LEU A 126 -18.97 5.74 -8.13
C LEU A 126 -19.69 6.93 -8.78
N GLU A 127 -19.27 7.31 -9.98
CA GLU A 127 -19.84 8.46 -10.69
C GLU A 127 -20.07 8.09 -12.16
N GLU A 128 -21.34 7.95 -12.55
CA GLU A 128 -21.73 7.55 -13.91
C GLU A 128 -21.21 8.49 -15.01
N LYS A 129 -20.99 9.77 -14.67
CA LYS A 129 -20.53 10.80 -15.62
C LYS A 129 -19.01 10.94 -15.71
N SER A 130 -18.26 10.23 -14.85
CA SER A 130 -16.80 10.17 -14.92
C SER A 130 -16.38 9.30 -16.11
N THR A 131 -15.35 9.70 -16.85
CA THR A 131 -14.78 8.90 -17.96
C THR A 131 -14.25 7.54 -17.49
N SER A 132 -13.99 7.40 -16.20
CA SER A 132 -13.54 6.15 -15.57
C SER A 132 -14.68 5.42 -14.84
N GLY A 133 -15.87 6.02 -14.73
CA GLY A 133 -17.00 5.54 -13.92
C GLY A 133 -16.83 5.75 -12.41
N TRP A 134 -15.74 6.39 -11.98
CA TRP A 134 -15.44 6.66 -10.58
C TRP A 134 -14.55 7.90 -10.40
N VAL A 135 -14.51 8.42 -9.17
CA VAL A 135 -13.62 9.50 -8.73
C VAL A 135 -12.93 9.09 -7.45
N SER A 136 -11.62 9.35 -7.35
CA SER A 136 -10.83 9.01 -6.17
C SER A 136 -11.33 9.77 -4.94
N CYS A 137 -11.60 9.06 -3.84
CA CYS A 137 -11.82 9.68 -2.52
C CYS A 137 -10.50 10.15 -1.90
N PHE A 138 -9.38 9.66 -2.42
CA PHE A 138 -8.06 10.19 -2.14
C PHE A 138 -7.79 11.37 -3.09
N PRO A 139 -7.53 12.59 -2.60
CA PRO A 139 -7.37 13.76 -3.46
C PRO A 139 -6.23 13.62 -4.48
N ASP A 140 -6.33 14.38 -5.58
CA ASP A 140 -5.43 14.26 -6.74
C ASP A 140 -3.97 14.31 -6.33
N PRO A 141 -3.17 13.45 -6.98
CA PRO A 141 -1.75 13.54 -7.08
C PRO A 141 -1.00 14.86 -7.38
N LYS A 142 -1.62 16.02 -7.31
CA LYS A 142 -0.98 17.31 -7.56
C LYS A 142 -1.38 18.36 -6.55
N GLU A 143 -2.35 18.07 -5.68
CA GLU A 143 -2.91 19.02 -4.73
C GLU A 143 -2.59 18.62 -3.29
N SER A 144 -1.47 19.10 -2.73
CA SER A 144 -1.19 19.07 -1.27
C SER A 144 -1.30 17.73 -0.51
N TRP A 145 -1.40 16.60 -1.21
CA TRP A 145 -1.08 15.18 -0.94
C TRP A 145 -0.88 14.54 0.44
N THR A 146 -0.46 15.27 1.47
CA THR A 146 0.05 14.70 2.72
C THR A 146 -0.59 15.29 3.96
N VAL A 147 -1.63 16.12 3.82
CA VAL A 147 -2.27 16.74 4.99
C VAL A 147 -3.61 16.13 5.30
N GLN A 148 -4.50 15.97 4.32
CA GLN A 148 -5.86 15.47 4.60
C GLN A 148 -5.79 13.98 4.92
N CYS A 149 -5.55 13.07 3.98
CA CYS A 149 -5.60 11.64 4.31
C CYS A 149 -4.22 10.98 4.48
N LYS A 150 -3.25 11.66 5.13
CA LYS A 150 -1.95 11.04 5.45
C LYS A 150 -2.06 9.89 6.44
N ASN A 151 -2.99 10.00 7.38
CA ASN A 151 -3.34 8.93 8.31
C ASN A 151 -4.83 9.05 8.66
N LYS A 152 -5.35 8.07 9.42
CA LYS A 152 -6.74 8.05 9.86
C LYS A 152 -7.17 9.35 10.57
N SER A 153 -6.32 9.86 11.49
CA SER A 153 -6.66 11.03 12.31
C SER A 153 -6.68 12.36 11.55
N SER A 154 -5.96 12.48 10.45
CA SER A 154 -5.94 13.71 9.65
C SER A 154 -7.00 13.74 8.56
N CYS A 155 -7.55 12.57 8.20
CA CYS A 155 -8.43 12.42 7.05
C CYS A 155 -9.81 13.00 7.35
N ASN A 156 -10.25 13.94 6.53
CA ASN A 156 -11.56 14.59 6.60
C ASN A 156 -12.46 14.23 5.40
N ASN A 157 -12.09 13.21 4.62
CA ASN A 157 -12.89 12.69 3.52
C ASN A 157 -13.70 11.48 3.98
N GLU A 158 -15.02 11.62 4.04
CA GLU A 158 -15.95 10.59 4.53
C GLU A 158 -15.79 9.25 3.80
N CYS A 159 -15.69 9.24 2.48
CA CYS A 159 -15.50 8.01 1.71
C CYS A 159 -14.19 7.29 2.07
N GLN A 160 -13.09 8.03 2.25
CA GLN A 160 -11.82 7.42 2.67
C GLN A 160 -11.87 6.97 4.15
N GLN A 161 -12.58 7.70 5.01
CA GLN A 161 -12.82 7.28 6.39
C GLN A 161 -13.59 5.95 6.46
N LYS A 162 -14.61 5.79 5.62
CA LYS A 162 -15.36 4.52 5.49
C LYS A 162 -14.47 3.36 5.06
N LEU A 163 -13.55 3.59 4.11
CA LEU A 163 -12.56 2.57 3.78
C LEU A 163 -11.72 2.18 5.00
N TYR A 164 -11.26 3.13 5.81
CA TYR A 164 -10.49 2.81 7.03
C TYR A 164 -11.27 1.92 7.99
N GLU A 165 -12.52 2.27 8.27
CA GLU A 165 -13.39 1.53 9.18
C GLU A 165 -13.64 0.10 8.67
N ILE A 166 -13.94 -0.05 7.39
CA ILE A 166 -14.23 -1.36 6.77
C ILE A 166 -12.96 -2.21 6.70
N MET A 167 -11.81 -1.64 6.31
CA MET A 167 -10.54 -2.36 6.30
C MET A 167 -10.18 -2.87 7.71
N GLU A 168 -10.35 -2.04 8.73
CA GLU A 168 -10.15 -2.44 10.13
C GLU A 168 -11.13 -3.54 10.57
N LYS A 169 -12.42 -3.44 10.19
CA LYS A 169 -13.43 -4.49 10.43
C LYS A 169 -13.01 -5.85 9.85
N HIS A 170 -12.33 -5.86 8.70
CA HIS A 170 -11.77 -7.08 8.08
C HIS A 170 -10.35 -7.43 8.58
N GLY A 171 -9.92 -6.76 9.65
CA GLY A 171 -8.68 -7.02 10.36
C GLY A 171 -7.42 -6.65 9.60
N PHE A 172 -7.52 -5.68 8.67
CA PHE A 172 -6.34 -4.97 8.18
C PHE A 172 -5.96 -3.88 9.18
N CYS A 173 -4.67 -3.57 9.25
CA CYS A 173 -4.18 -2.42 9.98
C CYS A 173 -3.73 -1.34 9.00
N LEU A 174 -4.00 -0.08 9.31
CA LEU A 174 -3.54 1.06 8.52
C LEU A 174 -2.15 1.48 9.01
N TRP A 175 -1.23 1.72 8.07
CA TRP A 175 0.07 2.27 8.42
C TRP A 175 -0.01 3.77 8.69
N SER A 176 0.46 4.22 9.86
CA SER A 176 0.31 5.63 10.27
C SER A 176 1.07 6.65 9.40
N GLY A 177 1.95 6.18 8.51
CA GLY A 177 2.75 7.00 7.61
C GLY A 177 2.08 7.29 6.27
N GLU A 178 1.17 6.41 5.83
CA GLU A 178 0.54 6.43 4.50
C GLU A 178 -0.92 5.99 4.60
N GLY A 179 -1.85 6.92 4.37
CA GLY A 179 -3.30 6.67 4.46
C GLY A 179 -3.87 5.81 3.32
N TRP A 180 -3.03 5.21 2.50
CA TRP A 180 -3.42 4.21 1.50
C TRP A 180 -2.84 2.83 1.81
N HIS A 181 -1.90 2.72 2.75
CA HIS A 181 -1.14 1.49 2.98
C HIS A 181 -1.76 0.64 4.10
N PHE A 182 -2.29 -0.52 3.73
CA PHE A 182 -2.89 -1.46 4.67
C PHE A 182 -2.14 -2.78 4.69
N GLU A 183 -2.05 -3.39 5.88
CA GLU A 183 -1.35 -4.65 6.07
C GLU A 183 -2.22 -5.70 6.77
N LYS A 184 -2.01 -6.98 6.41
CA LYS A 184 -2.57 -8.14 7.10
C LYS A 184 -1.72 -9.40 6.83
N PRO A 185 -1.14 -10.04 7.85
CA PRO A 185 -0.96 -9.50 9.21
C PRO A 185 -0.07 -8.24 9.18
N GLY A 186 -0.19 -7.39 10.21
CA GLY A 186 0.70 -6.24 10.38
C GLY A 186 2.16 -6.65 10.49
N LYS A 187 3.01 -6.05 9.66
CA LYS A 187 4.48 -6.21 9.63
C LYS A 187 5.20 -4.94 10.03
N SER A 188 4.64 -3.77 9.73
CA SER A 188 5.18 -2.50 10.17
C SER A 188 4.83 -2.23 11.63
N GLY A 189 5.80 -1.78 12.43
CA GLY A 189 5.58 -1.48 13.86
C GLY A 189 4.55 -0.37 14.13
N ASN A 190 4.18 0.41 13.10
CA ASN A 190 3.16 1.46 13.19
C ASN A 190 1.83 1.07 12.52
N CYS A 191 1.63 -0.21 12.20
CA CYS A 191 0.37 -0.69 11.66
C CYS A 191 -0.63 -0.79 12.82
N ARG A 192 -1.57 0.15 12.88
CA ARG A 192 -2.56 0.25 13.97
C ARG A 192 -3.86 -0.43 13.51
N GLY A 193 -4.33 -1.38 14.32
CA GLY A 193 -5.52 -2.19 14.03
C GLY A 193 -5.31 -3.61 14.54
N HIS A 194 -5.69 -3.84 15.80
CA HIS A 194 -5.67 -5.12 16.54
C HIS A 194 -4.28 -5.67 16.97
N GLN A 195 -3.95 -5.41 18.24
CA GLN A 195 -3.43 -6.47 19.14
C GLN A 195 -4.62 -7.30 19.61
#